data_AF-A0A3E0Q0P8-F1
#
_entry.id   AF-A0A3E0Q0P8-F1
#
_cell.length_a   1.000
_cell.length_b   1.000
_cell.length_c   1.000
_cell.angle_alpha   90.00
_cell.angle_beta   90.00
_cell.angle_gamma   90.00
#
_symmetry.space_group_name_H-M   'P 1'
#
loop_
_entity.id
_entity.type
_entity.pdbx_description
1 polymer ?
#
loop_
_entity_poly.entity_id
_entity_poly.type
_entity_poly.pdbx_seq_one_letter_code
_entity_poly.pdbx_strand_id
1 'polypeptide(L)' 'MRQVKLFKGVEAEIGSLESEVNSWIRESQVDVVGVRGNIAPQSTGGPSTGQRFTPSDILIIVEYETSSP' A
#
# COMPACT_ATOMS: atom_id res chain seq x y z
N MET A 1 7.46 -15.04 -14.74
CA MET A 1 6.17 -14.46 -15.19
C MET A 1 5.94 -13.13 -14.48
N ARG A 2 5.50 -12.09 -15.20
CA ARG A 2 5.20 -10.78 -14.60
C ARG A 2 3.85 -10.81 -13.87
N GLN A 3 3.82 -10.30 -12.65
CA GLN A 3 2.66 -10.30 -11.75
C GLN A 3 2.52 -8.95 -11.03
N VAL A 4 1.34 -8.74 -10.42
CA VAL A 4 1.04 -7.56 -9.62
C VAL A 4 0.41 -7.95 -8.29
N LYS A 5 0.73 -7.21 -7.24
CA LYS A 5 0.06 -7.28 -5.94
C LYS A 5 -0.36 -5.89 -5.50
N LEU A 6 -1.59 -5.80 -4.98
CA LEU A 6 -2.18 -4.58 -4.47
C LEU A 6 -2.14 -4.61 -2.95
N PHE A 7 -1.79 -3.47 -2.35
CA PHE A 7 -1.92 -3.23 -0.92
C PHE A 7 -2.79 -1.99 -0.72
N LYS A 8 -3.71 -2.07 0.24
CA LYS A 8 -4.57 -0.95 0.63
C LYS A 8 -4.36 -0.66 2.10
N GLY A 9 -4.24 0.62 2.44
CA GLY A 9 -4.23 1.07 3.83
C GLY A 9 -4.82 2.46 3.96
N VAL A 10 -4.64 3.08 5.13
CA VAL A 10 -4.99 4.47 5.40
C VAL A 10 -3.75 5.25 5.84
N GLU A 11 -3.74 6.55 5.57
CA GLU A 11 -2.60 7.43 5.85
C GLU A 11 -2.17 7.43 7.32
N ALA A 12 -3.13 7.31 8.25
CA ALA A 12 -2.86 7.22 9.67
C ALA A 12 -2.07 5.96 10.09
N GLU A 13 -2.03 4.94 9.24
CA GLU A 13 -1.43 3.63 9.50
C GLU A 13 -0.27 3.30 8.54
N ILE A 14 0.36 4.34 7.96
CA ILE A 14 1.36 4.17 6.90
C ILE A 14 2.52 3.25 7.31
N GLY A 15 2.99 3.32 8.56
CA GLY A 15 4.08 2.45 9.04
C GLY A 15 3.69 0.97 9.11
N SER A 16 2.42 0.67 9.38
CA SER A 16 1.90 -0.70 9.34
C SER A 16 1.86 -1.21 7.91
N LEU A 17 1.38 -0.39 6.97
CA LEU A 17 1.33 -0.71 5.54
C LEU A 17 2.74 -0.94 4.96
N GLU A 18 3.71 -0.09 5.31
CA GLU A 18 5.12 -0.27 4.92
C GLU A 18 5.69 -1.59 5.45
N SER A 19 5.40 -1.91 6.72
CA SER A 19 5.86 -3.16 7.34
C SER A 19 5.27 -4.39 6.66
N GLU A 20 3.98 -4.34 6.29
CA GLU A 20 3.29 -5.39 5.55
C GLU A 20 3.91 -5.60 4.16
N VAL A 21 4.05 -4.54 3.37
CA VAL A 21 4.64 -4.59 2.03
C VAL A 21 6.05 -5.19 2.09
N ASN A 22 6.89 -4.70 3.00
CA ASN A 22 8.27 -5.16 3.14
C ASN A 22 8.36 -6.62 3.60
N SER A 23 7.44 -7.05 4.46
CA SER A 23 7.41 -8.44 4.94
C SER A 23 6.98 -9.39 3.84
N TRP A 24 5.95 -9.02 3.08
CA TRP A 24 5.56 -9.79 1.90
C TRP A 24 6.69 -9.90 0.86
N ILE A 25 7.41 -8.82 0.55
CA ILE A 25 8.55 -8.88 -0.39
C ILE A 25 9.61 -9.87 0.11
N ARG A 26 9.96 -9.83 1.40
CA ARG A 26 10.94 -10.74 2.00
C ARG A 26 10.49 -12.21 1.98
N GLU A 27 9.24 -12.47 2.35
CA GLU A 27 8.69 -13.82 2.48
C GLU A 27 8.43 -14.48 1.13
N SER A 28 7.98 -13.71 0.14
CA SER A 28 7.65 -14.22 -1.18
C SER A 28 8.87 -14.46 -2.07
N GLN A 29 10.03 -13.88 -1.72
CA GLN A 29 11.29 -13.99 -2.47
C GLN A 29 11.13 -13.69 -3.97
N VAL A 30 10.26 -12.75 -4.30
CA VAL A 30 10.00 -12.32 -5.68
C VAL A 30 10.95 -11.22 -6.12
N ASP A 31 11.20 -11.14 -7.42
CA ASP A 31 11.98 -10.05 -8.00
C ASP A 31 11.06 -8.84 -8.22
N VAL A 32 11.14 -7.84 -7.33
CA VAL A 32 10.35 -6.61 -7.45
C VAL A 32 10.87 -5.77 -8.61
N VAL A 33 9.99 -5.45 -9.56
CA VAL A 33 10.32 -4.66 -10.75
C VAL A 33 9.86 -3.22 -10.64
N GLY A 34 8.79 -2.96 -9.89
CA GLY A 34 8.31 -1.61 -9.69
C GLY A 34 7.33 -1.48 -8.53
N VAL A 35 7.32 -0.31 -7.90
CA VAL A 35 6.35 0.06 -6.87
C VAL A 35 5.73 1.38 -7.25
N ARG A 36 4.40 1.44 -7.30
CA ARG A 36 3.62 2.65 -7.57
C ARG A 36 2.63 2.87 -6.43
N GLY A 37 2.36 4.13 -6.10
CA GLY A 37 1.44 4.48 -5.03
C GLY A 37 0.48 5.59 -5.45
N ASN A 38 -0.71 5.60 -4.86
CA ASN A 38 -1.64 6.72 -4.90
C ASN A 38 -2.22 6.96 -3.50
N ILE A 39 -2.43 8.23 -3.17
CA ILE A 39 -3.15 8.64 -1.97
C ILE A 39 -4.45 9.28 -2.44
N ALA A 40 -5.58 8.74 -2.00
CA ALA A 40 -6.88 9.26 -2.36
C ALA A 40 -7.04 10.70 -1.80
N PRO A 41 -7.68 11.62 -2.53
CA PRO A 41 -8.01 12.92 -1.97
C PRO A 41 -8.92 12.74 -0.75
N GLN A 42 -8.69 13.53 0.31
CA GLN A 42 -9.57 13.54 1.48
C GLN A 42 -10.99 13.93 1.07
N SER A 43 -11.98 13.11 1.44
CA SER A 43 -13.38 13.44 1.23
C SER A 43 -13.74 14.71 2.01
N THR A 44 -14.53 15.60 1.43
CA THR A 44 -14.94 16.90 2.02
C THR A 44 -15.84 16.79 3.26
N GLY A 45 -15.98 15.61 3.86
CA GLY A 45 -16.63 15.41 5.14
C GLY A 45 -15.68 15.77 6.27
N GLY A 46 -16.01 16.81 7.03
CA GLY A 46 -15.24 17.27 8.17
C GLY A 46 -14.91 16.15 9.16
N PRO A 47 -13.81 16.27 9.91
CA PRO A 47 -13.32 15.19 10.76
C PRO A 47 -14.36 14.80 11.81
N SER A 48 -14.40 13.51 12.14
CA SER A 48 -15.20 12.98 13.25
C SER A 48 -14.67 13.52 14.59
N THR A 49 -15.55 13.61 15.59
CA THR A 49 -15.21 14.18 16.91
C THR A 49 -13.97 13.52 17.50
N GLY A 50 -12.87 14.28 17.61
CA GLY A 50 -11.59 13.81 18.14
C GLY A 50 -10.47 13.62 17.11
N GLN A 51 -10.77 13.67 15.81
CA GLN A 51 -9.77 13.75 14.75
C GLN A 51 -9.59 15.19 14.26
N ARG A 52 -8.36 15.58 13.92
CA ARG A 52 -8.07 16.89 13.32
C ARG A 52 -8.24 16.86 11.79
N PHE A 53 -8.07 15.70 11.17
CA PHE A 53 -8.21 15.46 9.73
C PHE A 53 -8.72 14.04 9.48
N THR A 54 -9.51 13.84 8.41
CA THR A 54 -10.00 12.52 7.98
C THR A 54 -8.90 11.82 7.17
N PRO A 55 -8.35 10.67 7.62
CA PRO A 55 -7.21 10.05 6.94
C PRO A 55 -7.57 9.59 5.51
N SER A 56 -6.61 9.73 4.60
CA SER A 56 -6.75 9.34 3.20
C SER A 56 -6.57 7.84 3.00
N ASP A 57 -7.30 7.23 2.06
CA ASP A 57 -6.98 5.87 1.60
C ASP A 57 -5.65 5.87 0.81
N ILE A 58 -4.82 4.85 1.00
CA ILE A 58 -3.58 4.62 0.25
C ILE A 58 -3.72 3.33 -0.57
N LEU A 59 -3.33 3.37 -1.85
CA LEU A 59 -3.20 2.20 -2.71
C LEU A 59 -1.74 2.07 -3.16
N ILE A 60 -1.12 0.92 -2.92
CA ILE A 60 0.20 0.56 -3.44
C ILE A 60 0.05 -0.60 -4.41
N ILE A 61 0.73 -0.50 -5.55
CA ILE A 61 0.82 -1.52 -6.58
C ILE A 61 2.28 -1.94 -6.66
N VAL A 62 2.54 -3.21 -6.33
CA VAL A 62 3.86 -3.81 -6.53
C VAL A 62 3.80 -4.69 -7.77
N GLU A 63 4.63 -4.35 -8.76
CA GLU A 63 4.87 -5.14 -9.94
C GLU A 63 6.13 -5.99 -9.70
N TYR A 64 6.02 -7.30 -9.88
CA TYR A 64 7.09 -8.24 -9.58
C TYR A 64 7.15 -9.38 -10.60
N GLU A 65 8.28 -10.06 -10.65
CA GLU A 65 8.46 -11.28 -11.40
C GLU A 65 8.55 -12.47 -10.46
N THR A 66 7.89 -13.55 -10.85
CA THR A 66 8.15 -14.87 -10.28
C THR A 66 9.03 -15.64 -11.24
N SER A 67 10.07 -16.26 -10.71
CA SER A 67 10.65 -17.45 -11.33
C SER A 67 9.49 -18.41 -11.55
N SER A 68 9.14 -18.67 -12.81
CA SER A 68 8.09 -19.65 -13.13
C SER A 68 8.49 -21.03 -12.55
N PRO A 69 7.51 -21.87 -12.18
CA PRO A 69 7.67 -22.96 -11.21
C PRO A 69 8.82 -23.92 -11.49
#